data_AF-A0AAV4C506-F1
#
_entry.id   AF-A0AAV4C506-F1
#
_cell.length_a   1.000
_cell.length_b   1.000
_cell.length_c   1.000
_cell.angle_alpha   90.00
_cell.angle_beta   90.00
_cell.angle_gamma   90.00
#
_symmetry.space_group_name_H-M   'P 1'
#
loop_
_entity.id
_entity.type
_entity.pdbx_description
1 polymer ?
#
loop_
_entity_poly.entity_id
_entity_poly.type
_entity_poly.pdbx_seq_one_letter_code
_entity_poly.pdbx_strand_id
1 'polypeptide(L)'
;MSSISNVPLLMLQWDNPNNRKAFLEWKDFLSSFIINNVQKEQIYNYMLLSSRSKGRDLFKAKQVSTEDKANSDKLWNMFEDYMVEKPNKWVQRIELQCMTQSTDETRRIYSLS
;
A
#
# COMPACT_ATOMS: atom_id res chain seq x y z
N MET A 1 22.92 -7.48 -28.05
CA MET A 1 21.83 -8.18 -27.34
C MET A 1 21.69 -7.52 -25.97
N SER A 2 20.69 -6.67 -25.81
CA SER A 2 20.41 -5.97 -24.55
C SER A 2 19.99 -7.01 -23.50
N SER A 3 20.74 -7.10 -22.40
CA SER A 3 20.35 -7.90 -21.25
C SER A 3 19.01 -7.38 -20.76
N ILE A 4 17.97 -8.20 -20.82
CA ILE A 4 16.71 -7.93 -20.13
C ILE A 4 17.08 -8.00 -18.64
N SER A 5 17.29 -6.85 -18.03
CA SER A 5 17.47 -6.74 -16.58
C SER A 5 16.26 -7.39 -15.94
N ASN A 6 16.46 -8.52 -15.24
CA ASN A 6 15.42 -9.14 -14.42
C ASN A 6 15.09 -8.14 -13.30
N VAL A 7 14.18 -7.21 -13.57
CA VAL A 7 13.63 -6.32 -12.57
C VAL A 7 12.93 -7.23 -11.56
N PRO A 8 13.36 -7.25 -10.28
CA PRO A 8 12.60 -7.96 -9.28
C PRO A 8 11.22 -7.32 -9.24
N LEU A 9 10.17 -8.06 -9.60
CA LEU A 9 8.80 -7.56 -9.52
C LEU A 9 8.21 -8.14 -8.24
N LEU A 10 8.20 -7.36 -7.16
CA LEU A 10 7.50 -7.75 -5.95
C LEU A 10 6.00 -7.83 -6.27
N MET A 11 5.44 -9.02 -6.10
CA MET A 11 4.03 -9.29 -6.35
C MET A 11 3.22 -8.94 -5.10
N LEU A 12 2.05 -8.34 -5.29
CA LEU A 12 1.14 -8.06 -4.20
C LEU A 12 0.63 -9.38 -3.59
N GLN A 13 0.86 -9.54 -2.29
CA GLN A 13 0.42 -10.72 -1.53
C GLN A 13 -1.01 -10.52 -1.03
N TRP A 14 -1.98 -10.95 -1.82
CA TRP A 14 -3.41 -10.80 -1.52
C TRP A 14 -3.93 -11.63 -0.36
N ASP A 15 -3.25 -12.74 -0.04
CA ASP A 15 -3.69 -13.71 0.96
C ASP A 15 -2.85 -13.60 2.25
N ASN A 16 -2.17 -12.45 2.43
CA ASN A 16 -1.38 -12.19 3.64
C ASN A 16 -2.32 -11.94 4.83
N PRO A 17 -2.10 -12.55 6.00
CA PRO A 17 -2.96 -12.33 7.18
C PRO A 17 -2.98 -10.87 7.64
N ASN A 18 -1.97 -10.07 7.28
CA ASN A 18 -1.92 -8.64 7.51
C ASN A 18 -1.96 -7.89 6.17
N ASN A 19 -3.17 -7.69 5.64
CA ASN A 19 -3.40 -7.00 4.36
C ASN A 19 -2.76 -5.61 4.31
N ARG A 20 -2.74 -4.89 5.45
CA ARG A 20 -2.10 -3.57 5.56
C ARG A 20 -0.60 -3.66 5.35
N LYS A 21 0.06 -4.61 6.00
CA LYS A 21 1.49 -4.84 5.82
C LYS A 21 1.81 -5.22 4.37
N ALA A 22 1.05 -6.15 3.78
CA ALA A 22 1.24 -6.57 2.40
C ALA A 22 1.08 -5.42 1.39
N PHE A 23 0.08 -4.55 1.61
CA PHE A 23 -0.12 -3.36 0.79
C PHE A 23 1.06 -2.37 0.93
N LEU A 24 1.49 -2.08 2.16
CA LEU A 24 2.58 -1.13 2.41
C LEU A 24 3.91 -1.61 1.83
N GLU A 25 4.28 -2.89 2.03
CA GLU A 25 5.51 -3.45 1.46
C GLU A 25 5.51 -3.41 -0.07
N TRP A 26 4.35 -3.73 -0.68
CA TRP A 26 4.19 -3.65 -2.13
C TRP A 26 4.24 -2.21 -2.65
N LYS A 27 3.57 -1.28 -1.97
CA LYS A 27 3.59 0.15 -2.30
C LYS A 27 5.00 0.72 -2.19
N ASP A 28 5.70 0.47 -1.09
CA ASP A 28 7.06 0.95 -0.85
C ASP A 28 8.04 0.40 -1.89
N PHE A 29 7.91 -0.88 -2.24
CA PHE A 29 8.72 -1.49 -3.28
C PHE A 29 8.52 -0.80 -4.64
N LEU A 30 7.27 -0.66 -5.07
CA LEU A 30 6.94 -0.03 -6.34
C LEU A 30 7.31 1.46 -6.34
N SER A 31 7.03 2.19 -5.25
CA SER A 31 7.43 3.60 -5.11
C SER A 31 8.94 3.78 -5.18
N SER A 32 9.71 2.90 -4.55
CA SER A 32 11.19 2.91 -4.64
C SER A 32 11.70 2.65 -6.06
N PHE A 33 11.01 1.79 -6.81
CA PHE A 33 11.31 1.56 -8.22
C PHE A 33 10.92 2.76 -9.10
N ILE A 34 9.75 3.36 -8.82
CA ILE A 34 9.20 4.52 -9.53
C ILE A 34 10.10 5.75 -9.37
N ILE A 35 10.63 6.01 -8.17
CA ILE A 35 11.50 7.14 -7.87
C ILE A 35 12.74 7.17 -8.77
N ASN A 36 13.24 5.99 -9.17
CA ASN A 36 14.52 5.91 -9.87
C ASN A 36 14.39 5.84 -11.40
N ASN A 37 13.31 5.29 -11.98
CA ASN A 37 13.34 4.90 -13.40
C ASN A 37 12.01 4.94 -14.18
N VAL A 38 10.89 5.39 -13.61
CA VAL A 38 9.57 5.20 -14.25
C VAL A 38 8.79 6.50 -14.40
N GLN A 39 8.34 6.79 -15.61
CA GLN A 39 7.39 7.88 -15.88
C GLN A 39 6.05 7.60 -15.17
N LYS A 40 5.41 8.64 -14.61
CA LYS A 40 4.15 8.48 -13.85
C LYS A 40 3.07 7.71 -14.62
N GLU A 41 3.03 7.88 -15.93
CA GLU A 41 2.10 7.22 -16.86
C GLU A 41 2.27 5.69 -16.92
N GLN A 42 3.46 5.17 -16.59
CA GLN A 42 3.75 3.74 -16.60
C GLN A 42 3.44 3.06 -15.25
N ILE A 43 3.21 3.82 -14.19
CA ILE A 43 2.89 3.30 -12.84
C ILE A 43 1.70 2.35 -12.88
N TYR A 44 0.65 2.71 -13.64
CA TYR A 44 -0.52 1.86 -13.83
C TYR A 44 -0.15 0.47 -14.35
N ASN A 45 0.76 0.38 -15.32
CA ASN A 45 1.16 -0.90 -15.90
C ASN A 45 1.90 -1.76 -14.88
N TYR A 46 2.79 -1.17 -14.08
CA TYR A 46 3.49 -1.90 -13.02
C TYR A 46 2.53 -2.38 -11.93
N MET A 47 1.57 -1.53 -11.53
CA MET A 47 0.51 -1.93 -10.61
C MET A 47 -0.30 -3.10 -11.19
N LEU A 48 -0.74 -3.01 -12.44
CA LEU A 48 -1.52 -4.03 -13.12
C LEU A 48 -0.79 -5.39 -13.19
N LEU A 49 0.51 -5.36 -13.48
CA LEU A 49 1.34 -6.56 -13.57
C LEU A 49 1.58 -7.20 -12.19
N SER A 50 1.98 -6.40 -11.22
CA SER A 50 2.33 -6.88 -9.86
C SER A 50 1.11 -7.28 -9.02
N SER A 51 -0.05 -6.71 -9.30
CA SER A 51 -1.32 -7.01 -8.60
C SER A 51 -2.08 -8.22 -9.19
N ARG A 52 -1.63 -8.77 -10.32
CA ARG A 52 -2.17 -10.00 -10.95
C ARG A 52 -3.68 -9.91 -11.27
N SER A 53 -4.39 -11.04 -11.29
CA SER A 53 -5.81 -11.13 -11.63
C SER A 53 -6.69 -10.30 -10.70
N LYS A 54 -6.47 -10.42 -9.38
CA LYS A 54 -7.23 -9.67 -8.36
C LYS A 54 -7.15 -8.15 -8.58
N GLY A 55 -5.99 -7.61 -8.95
CA GLY A 55 -5.87 -6.18 -9.26
C GLY A 55 -6.57 -5.77 -10.56
N ARG A 56 -6.54 -6.63 -11.59
CA ARG A 56 -7.34 -6.42 -12.82
C ARG A 56 -8.83 -6.37 -12.50
N ASP A 57 -9.29 -7.27 -11.65
CA ASP A 57 -10.70 -7.34 -11.25
C ASP A 57 -11.10 -6.11 -10.43
N LEU A 58 -10.22 -5.63 -9.55
CA LEU A 58 -10.40 -4.37 -8.81
C LEU A 58 -10.55 -3.17 -9.76
N PHE A 59 -9.66 -3.02 -10.73
CA PHE A 59 -9.72 -1.92 -11.70
C PHE A 59 -10.99 -1.98 -12.57
N LYS A 60 -11.44 -3.17 -12.95
CA LYS A 60 -12.71 -3.36 -13.67
C LYS A 60 -13.90 -2.98 -12.79
N ALA A 61 -13.93 -3.45 -11.55
CA ALA A 61 -15.02 -3.17 -10.61
C ALA A 61 -15.15 -1.67 -10.31
N LYS A 62 -14.03 -0.95 -10.26
CA LYS A 62 -13.98 0.51 -10.02
C LYS A 62 -14.12 1.35 -11.30
N GLN A 63 -14.27 0.72 -12.47
CA GLN A 63 -14.46 1.39 -13.77
C GLN A 63 -13.38 2.47 -14.05
N VAL A 64 -12.11 2.12 -13.84
CA VAL A 64 -10.98 3.05 -14.01
C VAL A 64 -10.89 3.59 -15.44
N SER A 65 -11.09 4.90 -15.60
CA SER A 65 -10.98 5.60 -16.89
C SER A 65 -9.51 5.78 -17.32
N THR A 66 -9.27 6.23 -18.55
CA THR A 66 -7.90 6.55 -19.01
C THR A 66 -7.28 7.68 -18.20
N GLU A 67 -8.07 8.67 -17.78
CA GLU A 67 -7.63 9.78 -16.93
C GLU A 67 -7.20 9.28 -15.55
N ASP A 68 -7.93 8.31 -15.00
CA ASP A 68 -7.60 7.71 -13.71
C ASP A 68 -6.30 6.91 -13.75
N LYS A 69 -5.94 6.31 -14.90
CA LYS A 69 -4.67 5.60 -15.09
C LYS A 69 -3.47 6.56 -15.02
N ALA A 70 -3.65 7.82 -15.41
CA ALA A 70 -2.60 8.84 -15.32
C ALA A 70 -2.46 9.40 -13.90
N ASN A 71 -3.46 9.21 -13.03
CA ASN A 71 -3.43 9.67 -11.65
C ASN A 71 -2.98 8.55 -10.69
N SER A 72 -1.66 8.46 -10.48
CA SER A 72 -1.06 7.47 -9.59
C SER A 72 -1.64 7.48 -8.17
N ASP A 73 -1.95 8.65 -7.62
CA ASP A 73 -2.45 8.78 -6.24
C ASP A 73 -3.85 8.19 -6.12
N LYS A 74 -4.70 8.39 -7.13
CA LYS A 74 -6.03 7.77 -7.19
C LYS A 74 -5.93 6.24 -7.24
N LEU A 75 -4.95 5.70 -7.98
CA LEU A 75 -4.72 4.26 -8.04
C LEU A 75 -4.24 3.71 -6.69
N TRP A 76 -3.30 4.39 -6.02
CA TRP A 76 -2.84 3.98 -4.68
C TRP A 76 -3.98 3.93 -3.67
N ASN A 77 -4.79 4.99 -3.61
CA ASN A 77 -5.93 5.08 -2.70
C ASN A 77 -6.95 3.97 -2.96
N MET A 78 -7.12 3.55 -4.22
CA MET A 78 -8.02 2.46 -4.57
C MET A 78 -7.57 1.11 -4.00
N PHE A 79 -6.28 0.80 -4.06
CA PHE A 79 -5.73 -0.41 -3.44
C PHE A 79 -5.76 -0.32 -1.92
N GLU A 80 -5.44 0.85 -1.36
CA GLU A 80 -5.50 1.08 0.09
C GLU A 80 -6.91 0.85 0.62
N ASP A 81 -7.94 1.46 0.00
CA ASP A 81 -9.33 1.31 0.41
C ASP A 81 -9.83 -0.15 0.29
N TYR A 82 -9.30 -0.92 -0.65
CA TYR A 82 -9.71 -2.31 -0.86
C TYR A 82 -9.01 -3.29 0.10
N MET A 83 -7.72 -3.08 0.37
CA MET A 83 -6.91 -4.00 1.18
C MET A 83 -6.85 -3.63 2.65
N VAL A 84 -6.79 -2.34 2.93
CA VAL A 84 -6.65 -1.82 4.29
C VAL A 84 -8.06 -1.49 4.77
N GLU A 85 -8.62 -2.37 5.60
CA GLU A 85 -9.80 -2.01 6.37
C GLU A 85 -9.47 -0.72 7.12
N LYS A 86 -10.21 0.36 6.81
CA LYS A 86 -10.07 1.61 7.54
C LYS A 86 -10.41 1.29 8.99
N PRO A 87 -9.46 1.48 9.92
CA PRO A 87 -9.74 1.16 11.30
C PRO A 87 -10.93 2.00 11.74
N ASN A 88 -11.94 1.32 12.26
CA ASN A 88 -13.12 1.99 12.76
C ASN A 88 -12.66 2.94 13.88
N LYS A 89 -12.78 4.25 13.67
CA LYS A 89 -12.34 5.28 14.62
C LYS A 89 -12.97 5.10 16.00
N TRP A 90 -14.11 4.42 16.10
CA TRP A 90 -14.73 4.06 17.35
C TRP A 90 -13.99 2.91 18.06
N VAL A 91 -13.62 1.86 17.32
CA VAL A 91 -12.83 0.73 17.85
C VAL A 91 -11.46 1.20 18.31
N GLN A 92 -10.77 2.05 17.54
CA GLN A 92 -9.48 2.62 17.98
C GLN A 92 -9.59 3.43 19.28
N ARG A 93 -10.69 4.18 19.46
CA ARG A 93 -10.91 4.92 20.70
C ARG A 93 -11.14 4.00 21.87
N ILE A 94 -11.85 2.89 21.67
CA ILE A 94 -12.06 1.88 22.71
C ILE A 94 -10.74 1.19 23.05
N GLU A 95 -9.96 0.76 22.05
CA GLU A 95 -8.64 0.15 22.26
C GLU A 95 -7.70 1.10 23.03
N LEU A 96 -7.66 2.38 22.66
CA LEU A 96 -6.90 3.41 23.38
C LEU A 96 -7.40 3.64 24.82
N GLN A 97 -8.71 3.53 25.05
CA GLN A 97 -9.28 3.65 26.40
C GLN A 97 -9.03 2.39 27.25
N CYS A 98 -8.98 1.21 26.64
CA CYS A 98 -8.70 -0.05 27.29
C CYS A 98 -7.20 -0.24 27.60
N MET A 99 -6.32 0.44 26.87
CA MET A 99 -4.91 0.58 27.22
C MET A 99 -4.78 1.46 28.46
N THR A 100 -4.89 0.85 29.63
CA THR A 100 -4.50 1.47 30.89
C THR A 100 -2.98 1.56 30.92
N GLN A 101 -2.47 2.77 31.15
CA GLN A 101 -1.04 3.02 31.29
C GLN A 101 -0.55 2.22 32.50
N SER A 102 0.18 1.14 32.25
CA SER A 102 0.86 0.37 33.30
C SER A 102 1.76 1.33 34.08
N THR A 103 1.66 1.35 35.40
CA THR A 103 2.48 2.18 36.29
C THR A 103 3.98 1.91 36.18
N ASP A 104 4.38 0.87 35.44
CA ASP A 104 5.77 0.45 35.23
C ASP A 104 6.38 0.95 33.89
N GLU A 105 5.59 1.60 33.02
CA GLU A 105 6.13 2.22 31.80
C GLU A 105 6.89 3.50 32.18
N THR A 106 8.17 3.32 32.47
CA THR A 106 9.11 4.40 32.77
C THR A 106 9.09 5.40 31.60
N ARG A 107 8.71 6.65 31.89
CA ARG A 107 8.69 7.80 30.98
C ARG A 107 10.06 7.97 30.28
N ARG A 108 10.30 7.30 29.16
CA ARG A 108 11.55 7.47 28.37
C ARG A 108 11.33 8.05 26.98
N ILE A 109 10.13 8.51 26.64
CA ILE A 109 9.82 8.92 25.25
C ILE A 109 9.84 10.45 25.03
N TYR A 110 9.94 11.29 26.05
CA TYR A 110 9.89 12.76 25.88
C TYR A 110 11.07 13.55 26.46
N SER A 111 12.27 12.97 26.54
CA SER A 111 13.47 13.74 26.92
C SER A 111 14.62 13.51 25.94
N LEU A 112 14.42 13.96 24.71
CA LEU A 112 15.50 14.40 23.83
C LEU A 112 15.09 15.78 23.31
N SER A 113 15.41 16.79 24.11
CA SER A 113 15.43 18.20 23.75
C SER A 113 16.66 18.80 24.38
#